data_AF-A0A971I9S0-F1
#
_entry.id   AF-A0A971I9S0-F1
#
_cell.length_a   1.000
_cell.length_b   1.000
_cell.length_c   1.000
_cell.angle_alpha   90.00
_cell.angle_beta   90.00
_cell.angle_gamma   90.00
#
_symmetry.space_group_name_H-M   'P 1'
#
loop_
_entity.id
_entity.type
_entity.pdbx_description
1 polymer ?
#
loop_
_entity_poly.entity_id
_entity_poly.type
_entity_poly.pdbx_seq_one_letter_code
_entity_poly.pdbx_strand_id
1 'polypeptide(L)'
;MIKHTKTLKVRVRDKHKALLNSMARNVNFVWNYVNELSHRSIKERGVFLSAYDIHPYTKGAGKELELHSQTLQCIAGEYVTRRKQFKKARLNWRKSGG
;
A
#
# COMPACT_ATOMS: atom_id res chain seq x y z
N MET A 1 -4.90 8.88 -31.88
CA MET A 1 -4.93 7.42 -31.64
C MET A 1 -6.15 7.11 -30.76
N ILE A 2 -7.17 6.43 -31.27
CA ILE A 2 -8.42 6.17 -30.54
C ILE A 2 -8.17 5.01 -29.58
N LYS A 3 -8.27 5.28 -28.26
CA LYS A 3 -8.08 4.27 -27.22
C LYS A 3 -9.39 3.49 -27.03
N HIS A 4 -9.46 2.28 -27.58
CA HIS A 4 -10.61 1.41 -27.37
C HIS A 4 -10.56 0.79 -25.97
N THR A 5 -11.48 1.18 -25.10
CA THR A 5 -11.63 0.59 -23.75
C THR A 5 -12.61 -0.57 -23.81
N LYS A 6 -12.12 -1.81 -23.67
CA LYS A 6 -12.98 -3.01 -23.52
C LYS A 6 -13.13 -3.35 -22.04
N THR A 7 -14.38 -3.37 -21.57
CA THR A 7 -14.69 -3.78 -20.19
C THR A 7 -14.99 -5.27 -20.14
N LEU A 8 -14.16 -6.03 -19.45
CA LEU A 8 -14.38 -7.46 -19.22
C LEU A 8 -15.17 -7.69 -17.93
N LYS A 9 -16.17 -8.56 -17.97
CA LYS A 9 -16.87 -9.07 -16.79
C LYS A 9 -16.41 -10.51 -16.53
N VAL A 10 -15.56 -10.69 -15.53
CA VAL A 10 -15.02 -12.00 -15.15
C VAL A 10 -15.40 -12.33 -13.71
N ARG A 11 -15.76 -13.60 -13.45
CA ARG A 11 -15.97 -14.10 -12.09
C ARG A 11 -14.70 -14.76 -11.59
N VAL A 12 -14.21 -14.31 -10.42
CA VAL A 12 -13.15 -15.00 -9.70
C VAL A 12 -13.79 -16.16 -8.91
N ARG A 13 -13.21 -17.35 -9.01
CA ARG A 13 -13.69 -18.53 -8.29
C ARG A 13 -13.46 -18.36 -6.79
N ASP A 14 -14.47 -18.67 -5.98
CA ASP A 14 -14.47 -18.38 -4.54
C ASP A 14 -13.47 -19.21 -3.71
N LYS A 15 -12.82 -20.23 -4.31
CA LYS A 15 -11.84 -21.11 -3.65
C LYS A 15 -10.74 -20.34 -2.93
N HIS A 16 -10.29 -19.21 -3.49
CA HIS A 16 -9.19 -18.41 -2.93
C HIS A 16 -9.65 -17.18 -2.15
N LYS A 17 -10.96 -17.04 -1.87
CA LYS A 17 -11.53 -15.88 -1.18
C LYS A 17 -10.89 -15.63 0.18
N ALA A 18 -10.65 -16.68 0.97
CA ALA A 18 -10.03 -16.55 2.28
C ALA A 18 -8.59 -16.01 2.19
N LEU A 19 -7.80 -16.54 1.25
CA LEU A 19 -6.42 -16.11 1.00
C LEU A 19 -6.36 -14.65 0.53
N LEU A 20 -7.19 -14.28 -0.44
CA LEU A 20 -7.25 -12.90 -0.95
C LEU A 20 -7.68 -11.90 0.14
N ASN A 21 -8.62 -12.30 0.99
CA ASN A 21 -9.00 -11.48 2.14
C ASN A 21 -7.84 -11.32 3.12
N SER A 22 -7.10 -12.40 3.43
CA SER A 22 -5.89 -12.34 4.27
C SER A 22 -4.86 -11.36 3.70
N MET A 23 -4.53 -11.51 2.41
CA MET A 23 -3.61 -10.61 1.71
C MET A 23 -4.09 -9.16 1.74
N ALA A 24 -5.39 -8.90 1.56
CA ALA A 24 -5.95 -7.54 1.64
C ALA A 24 -5.76 -6.92 3.04
N ARG A 25 -5.88 -7.71 4.11
CA ARG A 25 -5.60 -7.23 5.48
C ARG A 25 -4.12 -6.91 5.65
N ASN A 26 -3.23 -7.76 5.13
CA ASN A 26 -1.78 -7.55 5.18
C ASN A 26 -1.35 -6.30 4.40
N VAL A 27 -1.96 -6.05 3.22
CA VAL A 27 -1.74 -4.81 2.46
C VAL A 27 -2.15 -3.58 3.28
N ASN A 28 -3.31 -3.62 3.96
CA ASN A 28 -3.75 -2.53 4.83
C ASN A 28 -2.81 -2.33 6.02
N PHE A 29 -2.28 -3.41 6.59
CA PHE A 29 -1.29 -3.34 7.67
C PHE A 29 -0.02 -2.60 7.22
N VAL A 30 0.56 -2.99 6.08
CA VAL A 30 1.74 -2.33 5.51
C VAL A 30 1.44 -0.86 5.19
N TRP A 31 0.27 -0.56 4.62
CA TRP A 31 -0.13 0.81 4.35
C TRP A 31 -0.14 1.67 5.62
N ASN A 32 -0.74 1.13 6.69
CA ASN A 32 -0.83 1.82 7.98
C ASN A 32 0.57 2.03 8.59
N TYR A 33 1.44 1.03 8.54
CA TYR A 33 2.83 1.16 8.97
C TYR A 33 3.57 2.27 8.20
N VAL A 34 3.50 2.27 6.87
CA VAL A 34 4.13 3.29 6.03
C VAL A 34 3.58 4.69 6.34
N ASN A 35 2.27 4.78 6.60
CA ASN A 35 1.62 6.03 6.96
C ASN A 35 2.11 6.58 8.31
N GLU A 36 2.28 5.70 9.30
CA GLU A 36 2.85 6.07 10.59
C GLU A 36 4.31 6.51 10.45
N LEU A 37 5.14 5.71 9.75
CA LEU A 37 6.55 5.99 9.50
C LEU A 37 6.75 7.35 8.83
N SER A 38 5.99 7.61 7.76
CA SER A 38 6.02 8.90 7.08
C SER A 38 5.62 10.04 8.00
N HIS A 39 4.55 9.87 8.79
CA HIS A 39 4.09 10.91 9.71
C HIS A 39 5.13 11.21 10.80
N ARG A 40 5.76 10.16 11.35
CA ARG A 40 6.83 10.28 12.34
C ARG A 40 8.04 11.03 11.77
N SER A 41 8.49 10.66 10.57
CA SER A 41 9.59 11.36 9.87
C SER A 41 9.29 12.85 9.67
N ILE A 42 8.05 13.20 9.29
CA ILE A 42 7.65 14.59 9.12
C ILE A 42 7.65 15.32 10.47
N LYS A 43 7.13 14.69 11.54
CA LYS A 43 7.04 15.31 12.87
C LYS A 43 8.42 15.52 13.51
N GLU A 44 9.30 14.53 13.40
CA GLU A 44 10.60 14.53 14.09
C GLU A 44 11.70 15.21 13.29
N ARG A 45 11.68 15.06 11.96
CA ARG A 45 12.79 15.51 11.08
C ARG A 45 12.36 16.56 10.06
N GLY A 46 11.06 16.82 9.91
CA GLY A 46 10.55 17.70 8.86
C GLY A 46 10.70 17.12 7.44
N VAL A 47 11.03 15.83 7.31
CA VAL A 47 11.37 15.21 6.02
C VAL A 47 10.20 14.39 5.48
N PHE A 48 9.82 14.68 4.24
CA PHE A 48 8.85 13.92 3.47
C PHE A 48 9.54 12.77 2.73
N LEU A 49 9.46 11.56 3.31
CA LEU A 49 10.04 10.35 2.71
C LEU A 49 9.55 10.10 1.28
N SER A 50 10.46 9.74 0.38
CA SER A 50 10.16 9.21 -0.95
C SER A 50 9.80 7.73 -0.90
N ALA A 51 9.39 7.15 -2.03
CA ALA A 51 9.09 5.71 -2.08
C ALA A 51 10.36 4.87 -1.80
N TYR A 52 11.50 5.31 -2.33
CA TYR A 52 12.79 4.66 -2.14
C TYR A 52 13.25 4.70 -0.69
N ASP A 53 12.99 5.80 0.02
CA ASP A 53 13.34 5.93 1.44
C ASP A 53 12.52 4.98 2.32
N ILE A 54 11.33 4.60 1.88
CA ILE A 54 10.42 3.70 2.61
C ILE A 54 10.78 2.23 2.37
N HIS A 55 11.34 1.87 1.21
CA HIS A 55 11.64 0.48 0.85
C HIS A 55 12.55 -0.27 1.84
N PRO A 56 13.62 0.33 2.41
CA PRO A 56 14.44 -0.35 3.42
C PRO A 56 13.65 -0.79 4.65
N TYR A 57 12.63 -0.04 5.04
CA TYR A 57 11.81 -0.30 6.22
C TYR A 57 10.79 -1.42 6.03
N THR A 58 10.46 -1.76 4.78
CA THR A 58 9.54 -2.85 4.45
C THR A 58 10.26 -4.08 3.88
N LYS A 59 11.59 -4.04 3.77
CA LYS A 59 12.40 -5.13 3.25
C LYS A 59 12.28 -6.36 4.17
N GLY A 60 11.99 -7.52 3.58
CA GLY A 60 11.86 -8.80 4.31
C GLY A 60 10.45 -9.10 4.82
N ALA A 61 9.60 -8.09 5.02
CA ALA A 61 8.24 -8.26 5.53
C ALA A 61 7.33 -9.12 4.62
N GLY A 62 7.69 -9.28 3.34
CA GLY A 62 6.90 -10.05 2.38
C GLY A 62 6.77 -11.53 2.75
N LYS A 63 7.82 -12.13 3.34
CA LYS A 63 7.80 -13.54 3.74
C LYS A 63 6.83 -13.78 4.90
N GLU A 64 6.82 -12.87 5.88
CA GLU A 64 5.96 -12.97 7.07
C GLU A 64 4.50 -12.63 6.74
N LEU A 65 4.28 -11.69 5.83
CA LEU A 65 2.94 -11.23 5.43
C LEU A 65 2.35 -12.03 4.28
N GLU A 66 3.03 -13.08 3.79
CA GLU A 66 2.65 -13.83 2.58
C GLU A 66 2.40 -12.93 1.36
N LEU A 67 3.13 -11.81 1.28
CA LEU A 67 3.03 -10.85 0.18
C LEU A 67 4.26 -10.94 -0.71
N HIS A 68 4.04 -10.82 -2.01
CA HIS A 68 5.14 -10.70 -2.96
C HIS A 68 5.92 -9.39 -2.69
N SER A 69 7.25 -9.42 -2.84
CA SER A 69 8.12 -8.28 -2.53
C SER A 69 7.75 -7.03 -3.32
N GLN A 70 7.34 -7.19 -4.58
CA GLN A 70 6.90 -6.08 -5.42
C GLN A 70 5.64 -5.39 -4.88
N THR A 71 4.75 -6.13 -4.20
CA THR A 71 3.55 -5.54 -3.61
C THR A 71 3.89 -4.48 -2.57
N LEU A 72 4.93 -4.71 -1.76
CA LEU A 72 5.40 -3.75 -0.75
C LEU A 72 5.93 -2.47 -1.40
N GLN A 73 6.68 -2.61 -2.50
CA GLN A 73 7.20 -1.47 -3.26
C GLN A 73 6.06 -0.67 -3.90
N CYS A 74 5.07 -1.35 -4.47
CA CYS A 74 3.87 -0.71 -5.02
C CYS A 74 3.09 0.05 -3.94
N ILE A 75 2.95 -0.50 -2.72
CA ILE A 75 2.29 0.18 -1.60
C ILE A 75 3.03 1.48 -1.23
N ALA A 76 4.36 1.45 -1.15
CA ALA A 76 5.16 2.63 -0.86
C ALA A 76 5.00 3.71 -1.95
N GLY A 77 5.07 3.32 -3.22
CA GLY A 77 4.86 4.23 -4.35
C GLY A 77 3.46 4.84 -4.37
N GLU A 78 2.43 4.02 -4.15
CA GLU A 78 1.04 4.46 -4.08
C GLU A 78 0.82 5.43 -2.91
N TYR A 79 1.35 5.12 -1.73
CA TYR A 79 1.26 5.99 -0.56
C TYR A 79 1.83 7.38 -0.85
N VAL A 80 3.05 7.45 -1.39
CA VAL A 80 3.72 8.72 -1.72
C VAL A 80 2.93 9.49 -2.77
N THR A 81 2.41 8.80 -3.78
CA THR A 81 1.58 9.41 -4.85
C THR A 81 0.32 10.05 -4.26
N ARG A 82 -0.42 9.34 -3.40
CA ARG A 82 -1.63 9.87 -2.76
C ARG A 82 -1.31 11.00 -1.77
N ARG A 83 -0.25 10.86 -0.98
CA ARG A 83 0.19 11.92 -0.05
C ARG A 83 0.46 13.23 -0.79
N LYS A 84 1.17 13.16 -1.93
CA LYS A 84 1.45 14.31 -2.81
C LYS A 84 0.17 14.85 -3.46
N GLN A 85 -0.67 13.98 -4.01
CA GLN A 85 -1.94 14.36 -4.65
C GLN A 85 -2.83 15.17 -3.71
N PHE A 86 -2.97 14.72 -2.45
CA PHE A 86 -3.86 15.36 -1.47
C PHE A 86 -3.17 16.41 -0.61
N LYS A 87 -1.85 16.64 -0.77
CA LYS A 87 -1.05 17.61 0.00
C LYS A 87 -1.21 17.44 1.52
N LYS A 88 -1.23 16.20 2.01
CA LYS A 88 -1.40 15.90 3.45
C LYS A 88 -0.12 15.37 4.06
N ALA A 89 0.13 15.69 5.33
CA ALA A 89 1.25 15.09 6.10
C ALA A 89 0.97 13.63 6.51
N ARG A 90 -0.30 13.25 6.64
CA ARG A 90 -0.75 11.89 6.98
C ARG A 90 -2.06 11.57 6.25
N LEU A 91 -2.21 10.33 5.79
CA LEU A 91 -3.45 9.82 5.20
C LEU A 91 -4.32 9.13 6.26
N ASN A 92 -5.59 8.89 5.96
CA ASN A 92 -6.47 8.16 6.87
C ASN A 92 -6.00 6.70 7.04
N TRP A 93 -6.19 6.16 8.24
CA TRP A 93 -5.94 4.75 8.53
C TRP A 93 -6.88 3.87 7.72
N ARG A 94 -6.34 2.78 7.16
CA ARG A 94 -7.15 1.76 6.50
C ARG A 94 -7.68 0.77 7.53
N LYS A 95 -8.95 0.40 7.39
CA LYS A 95 -9.62 -0.61 8.20
C LYS A 95 -9.78 -1.89 7.40
N SER A 96 -9.59 -3.03 8.06
CA SER A 96 -9.67 -4.37 7.46
C SER A 96 -10.97 -5.12 7.80
N GLY A 97 -11.80 -4.51 8.64
CA GLY A 97 -13.13 -4.97 9.05
C GLY A 97 -14.02 -3.75 9.30
N GLY A 98 -15.33 -3.96 9.23
CA GLY A 98 -16.35 -2.99 9.62
C GLY A 98 -16.48 -2.95 11.13
#